data_AF-A0A0F9GQ47-F1
#
_entry.id   AF-A0A0F9GQ47-F1
#
_cell.length_a   1.000
_cell.length_b   1.000
_cell.length_c   1.000
_cell.angle_alpha   90.00
_cell.angle_beta   90.00
_cell.angle_gamma   90.00
#
_symmetry.space_group_name_H-M   'P 1'
#
loop_
_entity.id
_entity.type
_entity.pdbx_description
1 polymer ?
#
loop_
_entity_poly.entity_id
_entity_poly.type
_entity_poly.pdbx_seq_one_letter_code
_entity_poly.pdbx_strand_id
1 'polypeptide(L)'
;MSKEIKKRNKKDPLDFDMLIDEFDTVEERLEYIFSDIDFDKMKKHMAKRPRRHHNSPAEDLEMTEKLEEFLKDKKEKIMAKVLCIECDTKMQHQRSGVAVLETYEDGVKPYKVWSADYYECPICGNRIVTGFGNEAYSHEHDTDFHERVSKCEFKFK
;
A
#
# COMPACT_ATOMS: atom_id res chain seq x y z
N MET A 1 1.04 33.63 -5.21
CA MET A 1 1.58 32.40 -4.57
C MET A 1 2.76 31.91 -5.40
N SER A 2 3.88 31.38 -4.89
CA SER A 2 4.76 31.80 -3.80
C SER A 2 6.19 31.82 -4.40
N LYS A 3 6.90 32.95 -4.33
CA LYS A 3 8.30 33.05 -4.78
C LYS A 3 9.29 32.35 -3.82
N GLU A 4 8.80 31.69 -2.77
CA GLU A 4 9.63 31.11 -1.71
C GLU A 4 10.04 29.64 -1.93
N ILE A 5 9.44 28.92 -2.88
CA ILE A 5 9.75 27.49 -3.11
C ILE A 5 11.18 27.28 -3.64
N LYS A 6 11.80 28.30 -4.26
CA LYS A 6 13.10 28.18 -4.96
C LYS A 6 14.32 28.01 -4.04
N LYS A 7 14.16 27.91 -2.72
CA LYS A 7 15.27 27.73 -1.76
C LYS A 7 15.28 26.39 -1.00
N ARG A 8 14.43 25.41 -1.34
CA ARG A 8 14.50 24.08 -0.72
C ARG A 8 15.75 23.30 -1.17
N ASN A 9 16.36 22.61 -0.22
CA ASN A 9 17.64 21.92 -0.37
C ASN A 9 17.44 20.62 -1.17
N LYS A 10 18.16 20.43 -2.28
CA LYS A 10 17.97 19.34 -3.27
C LYS A 10 18.22 17.90 -2.78
N LYS A 11 18.41 17.67 -1.48
CA LYS A 11 18.85 16.38 -0.92
C LYS A 11 17.82 15.68 -0.02
N ASP A 12 16.72 16.33 0.32
CA ASP A 12 15.70 15.69 1.14
C ASP A 12 14.70 14.96 0.22
N PRO A 13 14.49 13.63 0.41
CA PRO A 13 13.50 12.90 -0.35
C PRO A 13 12.12 13.51 -0.08
N LEU A 14 11.44 13.95 -1.15
CA LEU A 14 10.15 14.62 -1.09
C LEU A 14 9.10 13.67 -0.50
N ASP A 15 8.35 14.17 0.48
CA ASP A 15 7.10 13.56 0.92
C ASP A 15 6.04 13.84 -0.15
N PHE A 16 5.67 12.79 -0.90
CA PHE A 16 4.82 12.91 -2.09
C PHE A 16 3.42 13.43 -1.75
N ASP A 17 2.97 13.21 -0.52
CA ASP A 17 1.65 13.62 -0.03
C ASP A 17 1.55 15.14 0.16
N MET A 18 2.66 15.84 0.45
CA MET A 18 2.67 17.30 0.59
C MET A 18 2.53 18.05 -0.74
N LEU A 19 2.80 17.38 -1.87
CA LEU A 19 2.71 18.00 -3.20
C LEU A 19 1.26 18.05 -3.72
N ILE A 20 0.33 17.32 -3.11
CA ILE A 20 -1.06 17.27 -3.57
C ILE A 20 -1.81 18.57 -3.24
N ASP A 21 -1.42 19.30 -2.20
CA ASP A 21 -2.11 20.53 -1.78
C ASP A 21 -1.48 21.81 -2.36
N GLU A 22 -0.24 21.75 -2.87
CA GLU A 22 0.49 22.95 -3.34
C GLU A 22 0.26 23.31 -4.82
N PHE A 23 -0.34 22.43 -5.62
CA PHE A 23 -0.58 22.65 -7.06
C PHE A 23 -2.06 22.56 -7.42
N ASP A 24 -2.57 23.62 -8.04
CA ASP A 24 -3.98 23.81 -8.38
C ASP A 24 -4.44 22.91 -9.54
N THR A 25 -3.49 22.46 -10.38
CA THR A 25 -3.78 21.65 -11.57
C THR A 25 -2.86 20.43 -11.69
N VAL A 26 -3.32 19.42 -12.44
CA VAL A 26 -2.53 18.22 -12.75
C VAL A 26 -1.33 18.59 -13.64
N GLU A 27 -1.51 19.53 -14.56
CA GLU A 27 -0.48 20.03 -15.46
C GLU A 27 0.71 20.61 -14.70
N GLU A 28 0.47 21.46 -13.69
CA GLU A 28 1.54 22.05 -12.87
C GLU A 28 2.31 20.99 -12.06
N ARG A 29 1.63 19.95 -11.57
CA ARG A 29 2.28 18.83 -10.87
C ARG A 29 3.19 18.05 -11.80
N LEU A 30 2.73 17.77 -13.01
CA LEU A 30 3.51 17.05 -14.01
C LEU A 30 4.72 17.88 -14.43
N GLU A 31 4.56 19.18 -14.69
CA GLU A 31 5.69 20.07 -14.99
C GLU A 31 6.73 20.08 -13.87
N TYR A 32 6.31 20.14 -12.60
CA TYR A 32 7.21 20.08 -11.46
C TYR A 32 7.95 18.74 -11.35
N ILE A 33 7.22 17.61 -11.37
CA ILE A 33 7.79 16.26 -11.32
C ILE A 33 8.79 16.03 -12.45
N PHE A 34 8.47 16.52 -13.66
CA PHE A 34 9.30 16.33 -14.84
C PHE A 34 10.43 17.35 -14.97
N SER A 35 10.41 18.46 -14.23
CA SER A 35 11.45 19.49 -14.28
C SER A 35 12.82 18.99 -13.81
N ASP A 36 12.85 18.00 -12.92
CA ASP A 36 14.07 17.35 -12.43
C ASP A 36 14.54 16.19 -13.32
N ILE A 37 13.71 15.78 -14.30
CA ILE A 37 14.10 14.76 -15.28
C ILE A 37 14.84 15.45 -16.44
N ASP A 38 16.16 15.31 -16.45
CA ASP A 38 16.97 15.67 -17.61
C ASP A 38 16.67 14.68 -18.76
N PHE A 39 15.65 15.01 -19.56
CA PHE A 39 15.21 14.20 -20.69
C PHE A 39 16.31 14.00 -21.74
N ASP A 40 17.26 14.93 -21.87
CA ASP A 40 18.38 14.79 -22.79
C ASP A 40 19.40 13.79 -22.26
N LYS A 41 19.67 13.78 -20.96
CA LYS A 41 20.46 12.73 -20.31
C LYS A 41 19.76 11.37 -20.40
N MET A 42 18.44 11.32 -20.22
CA MET A 42 17.66 10.09 -20.37
C MET A 42 17.70 9.58 -21.81
N LYS A 43 17.50 10.44 -22.81
CA LYS A 43 17.62 10.10 -24.24
C LYS A 43 19.03 9.64 -24.60
N LYS A 44 20.08 10.30 -24.09
CA LYS A 44 21.48 9.85 -24.26
C LYS A 44 21.71 8.48 -23.63
N HIS A 45 21.12 8.20 -22.47
CA HIS A 45 21.19 6.88 -21.84
C HIS A 45 20.44 5.81 -22.64
N MET A 46 19.26 6.13 -23.16
CA MET A 46 18.47 5.22 -24.00
C MET A 46 19.11 4.98 -25.37
N ALA A 47 19.71 6.00 -25.98
CA ALA A 47 20.45 5.89 -27.24
C ALA A 47 21.74 5.06 -27.10
N LYS A 48 22.32 5.01 -25.90
CA LYS A 48 23.46 4.15 -25.57
C LYS A 48 23.07 2.74 -25.13
N ARG A 49 21.77 2.44 -24.96
CA ARG A 49 21.38 1.06 -24.67
C ARG A 49 21.71 0.23 -25.90
N PRO A 50 22.59 -0.79 -25.79
CA PRO A 50 22.81 -1.70 -26.89
C PRO A 50 21.45 -2.24 -27.31
N ARG A 51 21.22 -2.37 -28.63
CA ARG A 51 20.03 -3.06 -29.14
C ARG A 51 19.93 -4.34 -28.33
N ARG A 52 18.84 -4.51 -27.59
CA ARG A 52 18.65 -5.71 -26.77
C ARG A 52 18.85 -6.87 -27.71
N HIS A 53 19.93 -7.63 -27.50
CA HIS A 53 19.97 -8.96 -28.07
C HIS A 53 18.68 -9.61 -27.59
N HIS A 54 17.91 -10.18 -28.50
CA HIS A 54 16.83 -11.06 -28.10
C HIS A 54 17.50 -12.13 -27.25
N ASN A 55 17.27 -12.05 -25.94
CA ASN A 55 17.62 -13.11 -25.04
C ASN A 55 17.03 -14.39 -25.62
N SER A 56 17.77 -15.48 -25.53
CA SER A 56 17.18 -16.78 -25.76
C SER A 56 16.02 -16.99 -24.76
N PRO A 57 14.98 -17.76 -25.12
CA PRO A 57 13.91 -18.09 -24.19
C PRO A 57 14.39 -18.65 -22.84
N ALA A 58 15.56 -19.28 -22.81
CA ALA A 58 16.19 -19.78 -21.58
C ALA A 58 16.71 -18.65 -20.66
N GLU A 59 17.33 -17.62 -21.24
CA GLU A 59 17.82 -16.45 -20.48
C GLU A 59 16.66 -15.62 -19.93
N ASP A 60 15.55 -15.53 -20.66
CA ASP A 60 14.33 -14.86 -20.17
C ASP A 60 13.71 -15.62 -18.99
N LEU A 61 13.67 -16.95 -19.03
CA LEU A 61 13.18 -17.78 -17.92
C LEU A 61 14.05 -17.60 -16.67
N GLU A 62 15.38 -17.67 -16.82
CA GLU A 62 16.32 -17.48 -15.71
C GLU A 62 16.19 -16.08 -15.08
N MET A 63 15.98 -15.04 -15.90
CA MET A 63 15.76 -13.68 -15.42
C MET A 63 14.42 -13.57 -14.65
N THR A 64 13.36 -14.24 -15.10
CA THR A 64 12.07 -14.25 -14.39
C THR A 64 12.18 -14.94 -13.03
N GLU A 65 12.85 -16.09 -12.93
CA GLU A 65 13.05 -16.79 -11.66
C GLU A 65 13.83 -15.95 -10.65
N LYS A 66 14.93 -15.31 -11.10
CA LYS A 66 15.72 -14.38 -10.27
C LYS A 66 14.90 -13.19 -9.79
N LEU A 67 14.02 -12.65 -10.65
CA LEU A 67 13.14 -11.56 -10.28
C LEU A 67 12.11 -12.00 -9.24
N GLU A 68 11.51 -13.18 -9.40
CA GLU A 68 10.56 -13.74 -8.43
C GLU A 68 11.22 -13.99 -7.06
N GLU A 69 12.42 -14.55 -7.04
CA GLU A 69 13.19 -14.74 -5.80
C GLU A 69 13.52 -13.42 -5.11
N PHE A 70 13.98 -12.43 -5.87
CA PHE A 70 14.27 -11.09 -5.36
C PHE A 70 13.02 -10.38 -4.82
N LEU A 71 11.90 -10.50 -5.52
CA LEU A 71 10.62 -9.94 -5.08
C LEU A 71 10.10 -10.64 -3.83
N LYS A 72 10.31 -11.95 -3.69
CA LYS A 72 9.95 -12.71 -2.48
C LYS A 72 10.70 -12.19 -1.26
N ASP A 73 12.02 -12.03 -1.34
CA ASP A 73 12.84 -11.47 -0.26
C ASP A 73 12.41 -10.04 0.11
N LYS A 74 12.17 -9.19 -0.89
CA LYS A 74 11.71 -7.82 -0.63
C LYS A 74 10.30 -7.75 -0.06
N LYS A 75 9.39 -8.60 -0.52
CA LYS A 75 8.00 -8.63 -0.03
C LYS A 75 7.96 -8.99 1.46
N GLU A 76 8.79 -9.93 1.91
CA GLU A 76 8.93 -10.26 3.33
C GLU A 76 9.49 -9.09 4.15
N LYS A 77 10.33 -8.25 3.55
CA LYS A 77 10.99 -7.13 4.22
C LYS A 77 10.11 -5.87 4.35
N ILE A 78 9.10 -5.70 3.50
CA ILE A 78 8.25 -4.50 3.46
C ILE A 78 6.99 -4.65 4.34
N MET A 79 6.65 -5.86 4.80
CA MET A 79 5.48 -6.03 5.66
C MET A 79 5.68 -5.35 7.02
N ALA A 80 4.74 -4.49 7.40
CA ALA A 80 4.72 -3.85 8.71
C ALA A 80 4.72 -4.91 9.82
N LYS A 81 5.66 -4.81 10.76
CA LYS A 81 5.73 -5.70 11.91
C LYS A 81 4.78 -5.20 12.99
N VAL A 82 3.81 -6.01 13.36
CA VAL A 82 2.88 -5.72 14.47
C VAL A 82 3.48 -6.24 15.77
N LEU A 83 3.55 -5.39 16.79
CA LEU A 83 4.06 -5.72 18.12
C LEU A 83 2.97 -5.59 19.18
N CYS A 84 2.95 -6.51 20.14
CA CYS A 84 2.12 -6.41 21.33
C CYS A 84 2.88 -5.62 22.40
N ILE A 85 2.40 -4.43 22.74
CA ILE A 85 3.06 -3.51 23.69
C ILE A 85 3.21 -4.16 25.08
N GLU A 86 2.19 -4.87 25.55
CA GLU A 86 2.19 -5.49 26.89
C GLU A 86 3.22 -6.61 27.08
N CYS A 87 3.59 -7.31 26.00
CA CYS A 87 4.48 -8.47 26.07
C CYS A 87 5.82 -8.25 25.36
N ASP A 88 6.02 -7.07 24.77
CA ASP A 88 7.16 -6.72 23.93
C ASP A 88 7.51 -7.83 22.91
N THR A 89 6.48 -8.37 22.25
CA THR A 89 6.63 -9.50 21.34
C THR A 89 5.90 -9.28 20.02
N LYS A 90 6.36 -9.94 18.96
CA LYS A 90 5.71 -9.87 17.65
C LYS A 90 4.37 -10.59 17.70
N MET A 91 3.31 -9.93 17.22
CA MET A 91 2.02 -10.57 17.04
C MET A 91 2.07 -11.55 15.87
N GLN A 92 1.39 -12.69 16.01
CA GLN A 92 1.31 -13.71 14.97
C GLN A 92 0.11 -13.45 14.07
N HIS A 93 0.36 -13.45 12.77
CA HIS A 93 -0.72 -13.44 11.79
C HIS A 93 -1.51 -14.75 11.89
N GLN A 94 -2.82 -14.64 12.07
CA GLN A 94 -3.69 -15.79 12.21
C GLN A 94 -4.44 -16.06 10.91
N ARG A 95 -5.12 -15.04 10.36
CA ARG A 95 -5.97 -15.16 9.16
C ARG A 95 -6.01 -13.86 8.36
N SER A 96 -5.90 -13.97 7.04
CA SER A 96 -6.15 -12.87 6.12
C SER A 96 -7.57 -12.88 5.61
N GLY A 97 -8.08 -11.71 5.26
CA GLY A 97 -9.40 -11.54 4.67
C GLY A 97 -10.56 -11.82 5.62
N VAL A 98 -10.38 -11.56 6.92
CA VAL A 98 -11.48 -11.65 7.88
C VAL A 98 -12.50 -10.55 7.60
N ALA A 99 -13.79 -10.89 7.74
CA ALA A 99 -14.88 -9.94 7.58
C ALA A 99 -15.06 -9.11 8.86
N VAL A 100 -14.95 -7.79 8.72
CA VAL A 100 -15.05 -6.82 9.80
C VAL A 100 -16.22 -5.88 9.53
N LEU A 101 -17.11 -5.77 10.50
CA LEU A 101 -18.30 -4.93 10.42
C LEU A 101 -18.01 -3.54 10.95
N GLU A 102 -18.23 -2.52 10.14
CA GLU A 102 -18.24 -1.14 10.59
C GLU A 102 -19.67 -0.71 10.94
N THR A 103 -19.81 -0.03 12.08
CA THR A 103 -21.10 0.31 12.66
C THR A 103 -21.18 1.78 13.06
N TYR A 104 -22.33 2.40 12.85
CA TYR A 104 -22.66 3.71 13.42
C TYR A 104 -23.29 3.57 14.81
N GLU A 105 -23.39 4.70 15.53
CA GLU A 105 -24.18 4.84 16.76
C GLU A 105 -23.87 3.76 17.81
N ASP A 106 -22.61 3.64 18.19
CA ASP A 106 -22.15 2.72 19.25
C ASP A 106 -22.46 1.24 18.98
N GLY A 107 -22.37 0.81 17.71
CA GLY A 107 -22.53 -0.60 17.36
C GLY A 107 -23.94 -0.98 16.92
N VAL A 108 -24.88 -0.03 16.88
CA VAL A 108 -26.30 -0.33 16.62
C VAL A 108 -26.57 -0.56 15.14
N LYS A 109 -26.05 0.32 14.26
CA LYS A 109 -26.39 0.26 12.83
C LYS A 109 -25.18 -0.18 11.97
N PRO A 110 -25.15 -1.41 11.45
CA PRO A 110 -24.13 -1.84 10.50
C PRO A 110 -24.28 -1.12 9.17
N TYR A 111 -23.17 -0.73 8.55
CA TYR A 111 -23.25 -0.02 7.26
C TYR A 111 -22.18 -0.36 6.22
N LYS A 112 -21.03 -0.92 6.64
CA LYS A 112 -19.97 -1.40 5.74
C LYS A 112 -19.39 -2.71 6.25
N VAL A 113 -18.94 -3.55 5.33
CA VAL A 113 -18.16 -4.75 5.62
C VAL A 113 -16.80 -4.64 4.95
N TRP A 114 -15.76 -4.84 5.74
CA TRP A 114 -14.37 -4.72 5.33
C TRP A 114 -13.64 -6.06 5.38
N SER A 115 -12.67 -6.22 4.49
CA SER A 115 -11.72 -7.32 4.51
C SER A 115 -10.44 -6.82 5.19
N ALA A 116 -9.93 -7.57 6.17
CA ALA A 116 -8.75 -7.21 6.93
C ALA A 116 -7.94 -8.44 7.35
N ASP A 117 -6.76 -8.21 7.93
CA ASP A 117 -5.90 -9.23 8.51
C ASP A 117 -6.06 -9.28 10.04
N TYR A 118 -6.19 -10.49 10.57
CA TYR A 118 -6.30 -10.77 12.00
C TYR A 118 -4.97 -11.25 12.58
N TYR A 119 -4.54 -10.59 13.66
CA TYR A 119 -3.33 -10.91 14.41
C TYR A 119 -3.64 -11.17 15.87
N GLU A 120 -2.88 -12.09 16.48
CA GLU A 120 -3.01 -12.45 17.89
C GLU A 120 -1.63 -12.54 18.56
N CYS A 121 -1.54 -12.03 19.79
CA CYS A 121 -0.34 -12.14 20.60
C CYS A 121 -0.20 -13.57 21.14
N PRO A 122 0.92 -14.26 20.88
CA PRO A 122 1.09 -15.65 21.33
C PRO A 122 1.28 -15.80 22.84
N ILE A 123 1.47 -14.69 23.57
CA ILE A 123 1.71 -14.70 25.03
C ILE A 123 0.43 -14.37 25.80
N CYS A 124 -0.17 -13.21 25.54
CA CYS A 124 -1.34 -12.73 26.29
C CYS A 124 -2.68 -12.91 25.56
N GLY A 125 -2.67 -13.32 24.28
CA GLY A 125 -3.90 -13.48 23.48
C GLY A 125 -4.53 -12.17 23.01
N ASN A 126 -3.90 -11.01 23.22
CA ASN A 126 -4.38 -9.74 22.67
C ASN A 126 -4.57 -9.83 21.15
N ARG A 127 -5.62 -9.20 20.66
CA ARG A 127 -6.08 -9.32 19.27
C ARG A 127 -6.04 -7.96 18.59
N ILE A 128 -5.54 -7.93 17.35
CA ILE A 128 -5.72 -6.76 16.49
C ILE A 128 -6.25 -7.17 15.13
N VAL A 129 -6.96 -6.24 14.51
CA VAL A 129 -7.37 -6.32 13.11
C VAL A 129 -6.77 -5.11 12.39
N THR A 130 -6.02 -5.35 11.32
CA THR A 130 -5.31 -4.31 10.57
C THR A 130 -5.23 -4.69 9.09
N GLY A 131 -4.58 -3.89 8.25
CA GLY A 131 -4.44 -4.20 6.82
C GLY A 131 -5.79 -4.18 6.09
N PHE A 132 -6.66 -3.23 6.45
CA PHE A 132 -7.93 -3.02 5.77
C PHE A 132 -7.70 -2.77 4.29
N GLY A 133 -8.53 -3.39 3.44
CA GLY A 133 -8.55 -3.08 2.01
C GLY A 133 -8.84 -1.60 1.76
N ASN A 134 -8.43 -1.10 0.59
CA ASN A 134 -8.64 0.31 0.21
C ASN A 134 -10.11 0.72 0.21
N GLU A 135 -11.02 -0.22 -0.02
CA GLU A 135 -12.45 -0.02 -0.05
C GLU A 135 -13.17 -1.14 0.71
N ALA A 136 -14.32 -0.80 1.29
CA ALA A 136 -15.23 -1.81 1.84
C ALA A 136 -15.72 -2.69 0.69
N TYR A 137 -15.78 -4.01 0.91
CA TYR A 137 -16.23 -4.91 -0.14
C TYR A 137 -17.76 -5.07 -0.15
N SER A 138 -18.46 -4.54 0.86
CA SER A 138 -19.93 -4.45 0.90
C SER A 138 -20.44 -3.23 1.65
N HIS A 139 -21.54 -2.65 1.18
CA HIS A 139 -22.25 -1.50 1.73
C HIS A 139 -23.71 -1.82 2.05
N GLU A 140 -24.34 -1.04 2.94
CA GLU A 140 -25.73 -1.30 3.41
C GLU A 140 -26.79 -1.42 2.29
N HIS A 141 -26.55 -0.84 1.12
CA HIS A 141 -27.47 -0.86 -0.02
C HIS A 141 -27.22 -2.04 -0.99
N ASP A 142 -26.18 -2.85 -0.76
CA ASP A 142 -25.94 -4.04 -1.55
C ASP A 142 -26.96 -5.13 -1.23
N THR A 143 -27.37 -5.88 -2.26
CA THR A 143 -28.41 -6.92 -2.12
C THR A 143 -28.01 -8.07 -1.19
N ASP A 144 -26.71 -8.33 -1.04
CA ASP A 144 -26.16 -9.40 -0.20
C ASP A 144 -25.55 -8.89 1.13
N PHE A 145 -25.75 -7.62 1.46
CA PHE A 145 -25.18 -7.00 2.66
C PHE A 145 -25.54 -7.76 3.94
N HIS A 146 -26.82 -8.06 4.16
CA HIS A 146 -27.29 -8.76 5.36
C HIS A 146 -26.67 -10.16 5.51
N GLU A 147 -26.47 -10.88 4.40
CA GLU A 147 -25.79 -12.16 4.42
C GLU A 147 -24.33 -11.99 4.86
N ARG A 148 -23.64 -10.97 4.35
CA ARG A 148 -22.24 -10.69 4.70
C ARG A 148 -22.08 -10.23 6.14
N VAL A 149 -23.00 -9.41 6.65
CA VAL A 149 -23.04 -9.01 8.07
C VAL A 149 -23.13 -10.24 8.98
N SER A 150 -23.91 -11.27 8.60
CA SER A 150 -24.02 -12.51 9.39
C SER A 150 -22.73 -13.32 9.48
N LYS A 151 -21.78 -13.09 8.56
CA LYS A 151 -20.47 -13.74 8.50
C LYS A 151 -19.36 -12.94 9.18
N CYS A 152 -19.65 -11.73 9.67
CA CYS A 152 -18.65 -10.87 10.30
C CYS A 152 -18.28 -11.39 11.69
N GLU A 153 -16.98 -11.56 11.93
CA GLU A 153 -16.45 -12.04 13.22
C GLU A 153 -16.08 -10.88 14.15
N PHE A 154 -15.76 -9.71 13.57
CA PHE A 154 -15.27 -8.54 14.28
C PHE A 154 -16.15 -7.32 13.99
N LYS A 155 -16.20 -6.38 14.93
CA LYS A 155 -16.93 -5.11 14.79
C LYS A 155 -16.06 -3.94 15.26
N PHE A 156 -16.15 -2.82 14.55
CA PHE A 156 -15.54 -1.56 14.95
C PHE A 156 -16.47 -0.37 14.65
N LYS A 157 -16.12 0.78 15.22
CA LYS A 157 -16.82 2.05 15.11
C LYS A 157 -15.95 3.05 14.37
#